data_AF-A0A432UE78-F1
#
_entry.id   AF-A0A432UE78-F1
#
_cell.length_a   1.000
_cell.length_b   1.000
_cell.length_c   1.000
_cell.angle_alpha   90.00
_cell.angle_beta   90.00
_cell.angle_gamma   90.00
#
_symmetry.space_group_name_H-M   'P 1'
#
loop_
_entity.id
_entity.type
_entity.pdbx_description
1 polymer ?
#
loop_
_entity_poly.entity_id
_entity_poly.type
_entity_poly.pdbx_seq_one_letter_code
_entity_poly.pdbx_strand_id
1 'polypeptide(L)'
;PHVSRIGVLFTEESEETVNRMTDQIVGSDAQLIALRIDSPEELQERLDEIFRLADVLVAVPDTNIYSSVVVPRIIFQAIRYGRPFVGLSRNFTEAGALFSLDCDYEDTGRQAAEMALKILSGRRPKVRIQSPRRFTATINLHTARLLGLKIDSRVLEDFQVLTY
;
A
#
# COMPACT_ATOMS: atom_id res chain seq x y z
N PRO A 1 -7.33 -11.12 -14.10
CA PRO A 1 -7.61 -9.67 -14.28
C PRO A 1 -6.37 -8.97 -14.81
N HIS A 2 -6.49 -8.23 -15.93
CA HIS A 2 -5.41 -7.38 -16.42
C HIS A 2 -5.54 -6.02 -15.74
N VAL A 3 -4.77 -5.79 -14.69
CA VAL A 3 -4.63 -4.46 -14.08
C VAL A 3 -3.64 -3.69 -14.94
N SER A 4 -4.07 -2.62 -15.57
CA SER A 4 -3.21 -1.73 -16.36
C SER A 4 -3.17 -0.31 -15.82
N ARG A 5 -4.15 0.12 -15.01
CA ARG A 5 -4.18 1.47 -14.44
C ARG A 5 -4.12 1.40 -12.91
N ILE A 6 -3.01 1.85 -12.35
CA ILE A 6 -2.75 1.85 -10.91
C ILE A 6 -2.98 3.27 -10.40
N GLY A 7 -3.95 3.44 -9.52
CA GLY A 7 -4.27 4.72 -8.90
C GLY A 7 -3.47 4.94 -7.62
N VAL A 8 -3.01 6.17 -7.41
CA VAL A 8 -2.37 6.62 -6.17
C VAL A 8 -2.92 8.00 -5.81
N LEU A 9 -3.29 8.18 -4.55
CA LEU A 9 -3.61 9.48 -3.97
C LEU A 9 -2.47 9.89 -3.04
N PHE A 10 -2.04 11.14 -3.13
CA PHE A 10 -0.87 11.62 -2.40
C PHE A 10 -1.00 13.10 -2.02
N THR A 11 -0.34 13.50 -0.94
CA THR A 11 -0.12 14.91 -0.60
C THR A 11 1.35 15.28 -0.84
N GLU A 12 1.75 16.50 -0.50
CA GLU A 12 3.15 16.91 -0.51
C GLU A 12 4.06 15.96 0.32
N GLU A 13 3.52 15.34 1.39
CA GLU A 13 4.26 14.40 2.24
C GLU A 13 4.84 13.22 1.46
N SER A 14 4.10 12.72 0.47
CA SER A 14 4.44 11.48 -0.24
C SER A 14 4.85 11.70 -1.70
N GLU A 15 5.10 12.96 -2.09
CA GLU A 15 5.47 13.34 -3.47
C GLU A 15 6.74 12.64 -3.97
N GLU A 16 7.80 12.54 -3.16
CA GLU A 16 9.03 11.81 -3.53
C GLU A 16 8.75 10.32 -3.78
N THR A 17 7.88 9.71 -2.96
CA THR A 17 7.51 8.29 -3.12
C THR A 17 6.78 8.07 -4.45
N VAL A 18 5.83 8.95 -4.78
CA VAL A 18 5.08 8.89 -6.04
C VAL A 18 5.98 9.12 -7.26
N ASN A 19 6.93 10.06 -7.18
CA ASN A 19 7.91 10.27 -8.25
C ASN A 19 8.74 9.01 -8.49
N ARG A 20 9.22 8.36 -7.42
CA ARG A 20 9.94 7.08 -7.54
C ARG A 20 9.09 5.96 -8.13
N MET A 21 7.81 5.87 -7.75
CA MET A 21 6.88 4.89 -8.36
C MET A 21 6.68 5.18 -9.84
N THR A 22 6.58 6.46 -10.23
CA THR A 22 6.46 6.89 -11.62
C THR A 22 7.68 6.44 -12.42
N ASP A 23 8.90 6.67 -11.92
CA ASP A 23 10.13 6.24 -12.59
C ASP A 23 10.20 4.71 -12.75
N GLN A 24 9.71 3.95 -11.77
CA GLN A 24 9.72 2.49 -11.80
C GLN A 24 8.68 1.87 -12.73
N ILE A 25 7.58 2.57 -13.00
CA ILE A 25 6.53 2.06 -13.87
C ILE A 25 6.87 2.26 -15.36
N VAL A 26 7.81 3.17 -15.68
CA VAL A 26 8.31 3.41 -17.03
C VAL A 26 8.87 2.12 -17.61
N GLY A 27 8.31 1.65 -18.72
CA GLY A 27 8.71 0.41 -19.39
C GLY A 27 7.89 -0.82 -19.00
N SER A 28 6.90 -0.68 -18.10
CA SER A 28 5.86 -1.69 -17.89
C SER A 28 4.62 -1.41 -18.76
N ASP A 29 3.74 -2.41 -18.90
CA ASP A 29 2.43 -2.26 -19.56
C ASP A 29 1.39 -1.54 -18.65
N ALA A 30 1.79 -1.10 -17.46
CA ALA A 30 0.95 -0.42 -16.50
C ALA A 30 1.16 1.11 -16.54
N GLN A 31 0.11 1.85 -16.25
CA GLN A 31 0.08 3.29 -16.11
C GLN A 31 -0.20 3.67 -14.66
N LEU A 32 0.58 4.61 -14.13
CA LEU A 32 0.31 5.22 -12.83
C LEU A 32 -0.59 6.44 -13.02
N ILE A 33 -1.72 6.45 -12.32
CA ILE A 33 -2.64 7.59 -12.23
C ILE A 33 -2.46 8.18 -10.85
N ALA A 34 -1.65 9.24 -10.76
CA ALA A 34 -1.36 9.91 -9.50
C ALA A 34 -2.19 11.19 -9.39
N LEU A 35 -3.03 11.29 -8.36
CA LEU A 35 -3.79 12.52 -8.07
C LEU A 35 -3.33 13.10 -6.74
N ARG A 36 -2.90 14.37 -6.79
CA ARG A 36 -2.51 15.12 -5.60
C ARG A 36 -3.74 15.63 -4.86
N ILE A 37 -3.67 15.63 -3.54
CA ILE A 37 -4.64 16.20 -2.62
C ILE A 37 -3.95 17.32 -1.86
N ASP A 38 -4.37 18.56 -2.08
CA ASP A 38 -3.81 19.73 -1.40
C ASP A 38 -4.59 20.10 -0.14
N SER A 39 -5.83 19.61 -0.01
CA SER A 39 -6.70 19.90 1.12
C SER A 39 -7.62 18.71 1.48
N PRO A 40 -7.97 18.50 2.76
CA PRO A 40 -8.90 17.44 3.18
C PRO A 40 -10.27 17.50 2.51
N GLU A 41 -10.71 18.69 2.09
CA GLU A 41 -12.00 18.94 1.44
C GLU A 41 -12.09 18.28 0.05
N GLU A 42 -10.97 18.18 -0.67
CA GLU A 42 -10.89 17.56 -2.00
C GLU A 42 -10.92 16.03 -1.97
N LEU A 43 -10.67 15.42 -0.81
CA LEU A 43 -10.48 13.98 -0.67
C LEU A 43 -11.63 13.17 -1.29
N GLN A 44 -12.87 13.60 -1.07
CA GLN A 44 -14.04 12.87 -1.57
C GLN A 44 -14.09 12.90 -3.11
N GLU A 45 -13.86 14.07 -3.70
CA GLU A 45 -13.84 14.25 -5.16
C GLU A 45 -12.70 13.44 -5.80
N ARG A 46 -11.50 13.49 -5.20
CA ARG A 46 -10.32 12.78 -5.68
C ARG A 46 -10.46 11.26 -5.57
N LEU A 47 -11.12 10.76 -4.52
CA LEU A 47 -11.46 9.34 -4.43
C LEU A 47 -12.47 8.92 -5.51
N ASP A 48 -13.50 9.73 -5.76
CA ASP A 48 -14.45 9.44 -6.84
C ASP A 48 -13.78 9.48 -8.23
N GLU A 49 -12.87 10.43 -8.45
CA GLU A 49 -12.05 10.52 -9.65
C GLU A 49 -11.16 9.27 -9.83
N ILE A 50 -10.35 8.91 -8.81
CA ILE A 50 -9.39 7.82 -8.93
C ILE A 50 -10.08 6.47 -9.16
N PHE A 51 -11.20 6.18 -8.51
CA PHE A 51 -11.90 4.90 -8.68
C PHE A 51 -12.63 4.78 -10.03
N ARG A 52 -12.88 5.90 -10.72
CA ARG A 52 -13.36 5.89 -12.12
C ARG A 52 -12.22 5.63 -13.11
N LEU A 53 -11.05 6.20 -12.84
CA LEU A 53 -9.91 6.17 -13.75
C LEU A 53 -9.04 4.93 -13.61
N ALA A 54 -8.84 4.43 -12.39
CA ALA A 54 -7.92 3.34 -12.07
C ALA A 54 -8.64 1.99 -11.89
N ASP A 55 -7.89 0.91 -12.12
CA ASP A 55 -8.37 -0.46 -11.89
C ASP A 55 -8.15 -0.92 -10.45
N VAL A 56 -7.17 -0.32 -9.77
CA VAL A 56 -6.82 -0.56 -8.37
C VAL A 56 -6.33 0.74 -7.74
N LEU A 57 -6.65 0.99 -6.47
CA LEU A 57 -6.01 2.04 -5.67
C LEU A 57 -4.93 1.40 -4.80
N VAL A 58 -3.71 1.94 -4.86
CA VAL A 58 -2.58 1.52 -4.01
C VAL A 58 -2.28 2.64 -3.04
N ALA A 59 -2.28 2.32 -1.75
CA ALA A 59 -1.85 3.26 -0.73
C ALA A 59 -0.35 3.50 -0.79
N VAL A 60 0.04 4.76 -0.61
CA VAL A 60 1.42 5.18 -0.34
C VAL A 60 1.50 5.72 1.09
N PRO A 61 2.63 5.62 1.79
CA PRO A 61 2.77 6.17 3.13
C PRO A 61 2.50 7.69 3.12
N ASP A 62 1.31 8.07 3.57
CA ASP A 62 0.83 9.45 3.65
C ASP A 62 -0.18 9.55 4.80
N THR A 63 0.21 10.25 5.86
CA THR A 63 -0.56 10.28 7.10
C THR A 63 -1.80 11.18 7.01
N ASN A 64 -1.82 12.10 6.05
CA ASN A 64 -2.96 12.98 5.80
C ASN A 64 -4.10 12.25 5.08
N ILE A 65 -3.78 11.23 4.28
CA ILE A 65 -4.77 10.43 3.53
C ILE A 65 -5.10 9.12 4.24
N TYR A 66 -4.10 8.38 4.71
CA TYR A 66 -4.27 6.99 5.17
C TYR A 66 -4.30 6.86 6.70
N SER A 67 -5.09 7.72 7.35
CA SER A 67 -5.34 7.66 8.79
C SER A 67 -6.43 6.64 9.15
N SER A 68 -6.49 6.23 10.43
CA SER A 68 -7.54 5.34 10.94
C SER A 68 -8.96 5.87 10.78
N VAL A 69 -9.11 7.19 10.61
CA VAL A 69 -10.40 7.86 10.39
C VAL A 69 -10.82 7.81 8.93
N VAL A 70 -9.86 7.93 8.00
CA VAL A 70 -10.13 8.06 6.56
C VAL A 70 -10.15 6.70 5.86
N VAL A 71 -9.29 5.77 6.25
CA VAL A 71 -9.15 4.45 5.61
C VAL A 71 -10.48 3.67 5.50
N PRO A 72 -11.35 3.63 6.53
CA PRO A 72 -12.66 2.98 6.39
C PRO A 72 -13.52 3.57 5.27
N ARG A 73 -13.44 4.90 5.03
CA ARG A 73 -14.16 5.56 3.94
C ARG A 73 -13.59 5.16 2.58
N ILE A 74 -12.26 5.11 2.46
CA ILE A 74 -11.58 4.65 1.24
C ILE A 74 -12.00 3.21 0.91
N ILE A 75 -11.99 2.32 1.89
CA ILE A 75 -12.40 0.91 1.73
C ILE A 75 -13.86 0.81 1.28
N PHE A 76 -14.77 1.53 1.94
CA PHE A 76 -16.19 1.55 1.57
C PHE A 76 -16.38 2.00 0.11
N GLN A 77 -15.68 3.04 -0.30
CA GLN A 77 -15.76 3.57 -1.66
C GLN A 77 -15.14 2.61 -2.68
N ALA A 78 -14.01 1.98 -2.37
CA ALA A 78 -13.38 0.96 -3.19
C ALA A 78 -14.37 -0.18 -3.51
N ILE A 79 -15.03 -0.72 -2.48
CA ILE A 79 -16.06 -1.76 -2.62
C ILE A 79 -17.24 -1.25 -3.44
N ARG A 80 -17.73 -0.04 -3.19
CA ARG A 80 -18.85 0.58 -3.93
C ARG A 80 -18.55 0.72 -5.43
N TYR A 81 -17.32 1.05 -5.80
CA TYR A 81 -16.88 1.14 -7.20
C TYR A 81 -16.48 -0.21 -7.80
N GLY A 82 -16.47 -1.30 -7.00
CA GLY A 82 -15.98 -2.60 -7.44
C GLY A 82 -14.49 -2.60 -7.77
N ARG A 83 -13.71 -1.71 -7.14
CA ARG A 83 -12.26 -1.55 -7.35
C ARG A 83 -11.50 -2.01 -6.11
N PRO A 84 -10.42 -2.79 -6.26
CA PRO A 84 -9.60 -3.16 -5.11
C PRO A 84 -8.87 -1.97 -4.51
N PHE A 85 -8.67 -2.02 -3.20
CA PHE A 85 -7.76 -1.15 -2.47
C PHE A 85 -6.65 -1.99 -1.86
N VAL A 86 -5.39 -1.58 -2.10
CA VAL A 86 -4.19 -2.19 -1.54
C VAL A 86 -3.66 -1.31 -0.43
N GLY A 87 -3.60 -1.86 0.78
CA GLY A 87 -3.20 -1.15 1.99
C GLY A 87 -1.72 -1.28 2.35
N LEU A 88 -1.33 -0.56 3.40
CA LEU A 88 0.04 -0.50 3.92
C LEU A 88 0.28 -1.38 5.14
N SER A 89 -0.77 -2.00 5.70
CA SER A 89 -0.63 -2.79 6.92
C SER A 89 -1.72 -3.85 7.05
N ARG A 90 -1.46 -4.85 7.89
CA ARG A 90 -2.47 -5.86 8.25
C ARG A 90 -3.80 -5.24 8.67
N ASN A 91 -3.76 -4.15 9.46
CA ASN A 91 -4.94 -3.45 9.96
C ASN A 91 -5.84 -2.95 8.82
N PHE A 92 -5.27 -2.56 7.67
CA PHE A 92 -6.07 -2.14 6.51
C PHE A 92 -6.78 -3.33 5.89
N THR A 93 -6.09 -4.48 5.79
CA THR A 93 -6.69 -5.72 5.30
C THR A 93 -7.81 -6.22 6.22
N GLU A 94 -7.62 -6.14 7.54
CA GLU A 94 -8.66 -6.45 8.54
C GLU A 94 -9.86 -5.50 8.43
N ALA A 95 -9.62 -4.21 8.15
CA ALA A 95 -10.67 -3.22 7.93
C ALA A 95 -11.41 -3.39 6.59
N GLY A 96 -10.91 -4.22 5.67
CA GLY A 96 -11.58 -4.56 4.41
C GLY A 96 -10.82 -4.20 3.14
N ALA A 97 -9.58 -3.72 3.20
CA ALA A 97 -8.71 -3.66 2.02
C ALA A 97 -8.54 -5.06 1.41
N LEU A 98 -8.34 -5.16 0.09
CA LEU A 98 -8.21 -6.47 -0.57
C LEU A 98 -6.99 -7.22 -0.04
N PHE A 99 -5.84 -6.55 -0.05
CA PHE A 99 -4.63 -7.02 0.59
C PHE A 99 -3.78 -5.83 1.01
N SER A 100 -2.76 -6.09 1.82
CA SER A 100 -1.78 -5.09 2.21
C SER A 100 -0.38 -5.68 2.19
N LEU A 101 0.59 -4.82 1.87
CA LEU A 101 2.01 -5.11 2.00
C LEU A 101 2.56 -4.27 3.14
N ASP A 102 3.24 -4.93 4.06
CA ASP A 102 3.75 -4.33 5.29
C ASP A 102 5.20 -4.73 5.52
N CYS A 103 5.93 -3.93 6.28
CA CYS A 103 7.26 -4.30 6.78
C CYS A 103 7.12 -5.18 8.01
N ASP A 104 7.99 -6.17 8.18
CA ASP A 104 8.12 -6.83 9.47
C ASP A 104 8.80 -5.86 10.44
N TYR A 105 8.00 -5.12 11.23
CA TYR A 105 8.51 -4.12 12.17
C TYR A 105 9.32 -4.75 13.31
N GLU A 106 9.06 -6.00 13.67
CA GLU A 106 9.87 -6.71 14.66
C GLU A 106 11.28 -7.00 14.10
N ASP A 107 11.36 -7.47 12.84
CA ASP A 107 12.65 -7.63 12.15
C ASP A 107 13.34 -6.28 11.91
N THR A 108 12.59 -5.23 11.58
CA THR A 108 13.12 -3.88 11.39
C THR A 108 13.73 -3.34 12.69
N GLY A 109 13.08 -3.57 13.83
CA GLY A 109 13.61 -3.25 15.15
C GLY A 109 14.90 -4.03 15.47
N ARG A 110 14.94 -5.33 15.15
CA ARG A 110 16.16 -6.15 15.27
C ARG A 110 17.29 -5.63 14.38
N GLN A 111 16.98 -5.28 13.13
CA GLN A 111 17.94 -4.71 12.17
C GLN A 111 18.53 -3.39 12.69
N ALA A 112 17.70 -2.53 13.30
CA ALA A 112 18.15 -1.28 13.92
C ALA A 112 19.09 -1.56 15.11
N ALA A 113 18.74 -2.52 15.98
CA ALA A 113 19.60 -2.92 17.11
C ALA A 113 20.96 -3.46 16.64
N GLU A 114 20.98 -4.31 15.61
CA GLU A 114 22.23 -4.81 15.00
C GLU A 114 23.09 -3.66 14.44
N MET A 115 22.47 -2.65 13.85
CA MET A 115 23.17 -1.46 13.34
C MET A 115 23.78 -0.64 14.48
N ALA A 116 23.01 -0.41 15.55
CA ALA A 116 23.50 0.30 16.74
C ALA A 116 24.70 -0.43 17.38
N LEU A 117 24.64 -1.76 17.51
CA LEU A 117 25.75 -2.57 18.03
C LEU A 117 27.01 -2.47 17.16
N LYS A 118 26.87 -2.43 15.83
CA LYS A 118 28.01 -2.22 14.91
C LYS A 118 28.66 -0.85 15.14
N ILE A 119 27.84 0.20 15.31
CA ILE A 119 28.34 1.56 15.57
C ILE A 119 29.04 1.64 16.92
N LEU A 120 28.43 1.09 17.98
CA LEU A 120 29.00 1.06 19.33
C LEU A 120 30.31 0.25 19.40
N SER A 121 30.48 -0.75 18.53
CA SER A 121 31.74 -1.50 18.39
C SER A 121 32.77 -0.82 17.47
N GLY A 122 32.58 0.46 17.13
CA GLY A 122 33.50 1.27 16.33
C GLY A 122 33.42 1.03 14.82
N ARG A 123 32.47 0.20 14.34
CA ARG A 123 32.27 -0.04 12.91
C ARG A 123 31.30 0.99 12.34
N ARG A 124 31.69 1.68 11.28
CA ARG A 124 30.78 2.55 10.52
C ARG A 124 30.12 1.75 9.39
N PRO A 125 28.79 1.63 9.35
CA PRO A 125 28.13 0.95 8.25
C PRO A 125 28.39 1.71 6.94
N LYS A 126 28.77 0.98 5.88
CA LYS A 126 29.00 1.55 4.54
C LYS A 126 27.73 2.17 3.97
N VAL A 127 26.58 1.58 4.29
CA VAL A 127 25.25 2.02 3.88
C VAL A 127 24.52 2.56 5.11
N ARG A 128 24.18 3.86 5.09
CA ARG A 128 23.53 4.54 6.23
C ARG A 128 22.03 4.25 6.32
N ILE A 129 21.37 4.03 5.18
CA ILE A 129 19.94 3.73 5.10
C ILE A 129 19.80 2.31 4.56
N GLN A 130 19.26 1.40 5.36
CA GLN A 130 19.00 0.02 4.93
C GLN A 130 17.51 -0.18 4.69
N SER A 131 17.17 -0.85 3.59
CA SER A 131 15.79 -1.32 3.36
C SER A 131 15.43 -2.43 4.36
N PRO A 132 14.13 -2.57 4.69
CA PRO A 132 13.64 -3.69 5.47
C PRO A 132 14.05 -5.02 4.83
N ARG A 133 14.44 -6.01 5.66
CA ARG A 133 14.86 -7.32 5.17
C ARG A 133 13.69 -8.27 4.94
N ARG A 134 12.56 -8.00 5.59
CA ARG A 134 11.36 -8.84 5.58
C ARG A 134 10.12 -7.99 5.37
N PHE A 135 9.25 -8.51 4.52
CA PHE A 135 7.93 -7.95 4.25
C PHE A 135 6.88 -9.02 4.56
N THR A 136 5.72 -8.58 4.98
CA THR A 136 4.56 -9.44 5.18
C THR A 136 3.44 -8.99 4.24
N ALA A 137 2.73 -9.96 3.66
CA ALA A 137 1.56 -9.71 2.84
C ALA A 137 0.35 -10.33 3.52
N THR A 138 -0.76 -9.60 3.63
CA THR A 138 -2.02 -10.12 4.19
C THR A 138 -3.15 -9.90 3.20
N ILE A 139 -3.97 -10.91 2.92
CA ILE A 139 -5.10 -10.87 1.98
C ILE A 139 -6.45 -11.11 2.67
N ASN A 140 -7.48 -10.38 2.26
CA ASN A 140 -8.86 -10.53 2.72
C ASN A 140 -9.69 -11.28 1.67
N LEU A 141 -9.97 -12.56 1.93
CA LEU A 141 -10.78 -13.38 1.02
C LEU A 141 -12.27 -13.01 1.03
N HIS A 142 -12.76 -12.33 2.08
CA HIS A 142 -14.12 -11.80 2.08
C HIS A 142 -14.24 -10.63 1.10
N THR A 143 -13.32 -9.67 1.17
CA THR A 143 -13.24 -8.56 0.21
C THR A 143 -13.05 -9.07 -1.22
N ALA A 144 -12.18 -10.06 -1.44
CA ALA A 144 -12.02 -10.67 -2.76
C ALA A 144 -13.35 -11.20 -3.32
N ARG A 145 -14.15 -11.89 -2.49
CA ARG A 145 -15.49 -12.38 -2.86
C ARG A 145 -16.47 -11.24 -3.18
N LEU A 146 -16.50 -10.19 -2.36
CA LEU A 146 -17.35 -9.01 -2.59
C LEU A 146 -17.02 -8.31 -3.91
N LEU A 147 -15.73 -8.28 -4.28
CA LEU A 147 -15.24 -7.73 -5.54
C LEU A 147 -15.35 -8.70 -6.73
N GLY A 148 -15.88 -9.91 -6.52
CA GLY A 148 -16.00 -10.94 -7.57
C GLY A 148 -14.66 -11.51 -8.06
N LEU A 149 -13.59 -11.36 -7.27
CA LEU A 149 -12.25 -11.82 -7.62
C LEU A 149 -12.05 -13.29 -7.24
N LYS A 150 -11.54 -14.08 -8.19
CA LYS A 150 -11.06 -15.44 -7.95
C LYS A 150 -9.55 -15.40 -7.76
N ILE A 151 -9.09 -15.79 -6.57
CA ILE A 151 -7.67 -15.82 -6.23
C ILE A 151 -7.16 -17.27 -6.43
N ASP A 152 -6.09 -17.43 -7.22
CA ASP A 152 -5.42 -18.72 -7.41
C ASP A 152 -4.74 -19.14 -6.09
N SER A 153 -4.84 -20.41 -5.72
CA SER A 153 -4.26 -20.94 -4.49
C SER A 153 -2.75 -20.72 -4.39
N ARG A 154 -2.05 -20.70 -5.52
CA ARG A 154 -0.61 -20.42 -5.58
C ARG A 154 -0.27 -19.03 -5.07
N VAL A 155 -1.14 -18.04 -5.31
CA VAL A 155 -0.94 -16.69 -4.78
C VAL A 155 -1.10 -16.68 -3.27
N LEU A 156 -1.97 -17.52 -2.71
CA LEU A 156 -2.22 -17.55 -1.27
C LEU A 156 -1.05 -18.10 -0.45
N GLU A 157 -0.10 -18.81 -1.07
CA GLU A 157 1.10 -19.34 -0.39
C GLU A 157 2.01 -18.21 0.12
N ASP A 158 2.03 -17.06 -0.57
CA ASP A 158 2.84 -15.89 -0.20
C ASP A 158 2.13 -14.93 0.77
N PHE A 159 0.87 -15.22 1.14
CA PHE A 159 0.04 -14.32 1.93
C PHE A 159 -0.42 -14.96 3.25
N GLN A 160 -0.47 -14.13 4.29
CA GLN A 160 -1.30 -14.42 5.44
C GLN A 160 -2.78 -14.22 5.06
N VAL A 161 -3.56 -15.30 5.13
CA VAL A 161 -4.95 -15.29 4.67
C VAL A 161 -5.90 -14.97 5.82
N LEU A 162 -6.74 -13.94 5.64
CA LEU A 162 -7.84 -13.64 6.55
C LEU A 162 -9.14 -14.25 6.01
N THR A 163 -9.72 -15.15 6.81
CA THR A 163 -11.01 -15.79 6.57
C THR A 163 -11.96 -15.39 7.70
N TYR A 164 -12.82 -14.41 7.44
CA TYR A 164 -13.97 -14.07 8.29
C TYR A 164 -15.25 -14.64 7.68
#